data_AF-A0A6G2PRE6-F1
#
_entry.id   AF-A0A6G2PRE6-F1
#
_cell.length_a   1.000
_cell.length_b   1.000
_cell.length_c   1.000
_cell.angle_alpha   90.00
_cell.angle_beta   90.00
_cell.angle_gamma   90.00
#
_symmetry.space_group_name_H-M   'P 1'
#
loop_
_entity.id
_entity.type
_entity.pdbx_description
1 polymer ?
#
loop_
_entity_poly.entity_id
_entity_poly.type
_entity_poly.pdbx_seq_one_letter_code
_entity_poly.pdbx_strand_id
1 'polypeptide(L)'
;MALVTLADAKAQLNIADGDTSNDAELQGYIDAATAAVETQLGQVVDPRTVIDQLDFPQSVTSFLLRSVPVLSLTSLVSLDGSQSWTTTAPAMYVDGAAGCVTVLSGPPVKGSVLATYQAGLTSVPPNYRLAALIIVQHLWETQRGTLGTVMGGGDDSGYTAGRGFAIPRRAIELLGPQLPGVA
;
A
#
# COMPACT_ATOMS: atom_id res chain seq x y z
N MET A 1 -6.15 2.96 -7.90
CA MET A 1 -6.73 4.26 -7.52
C MET A 1 -5.77 4.93 -6.53
N ALA A 2 -5.78 6.25 -6.47
CA ALA A 2 -4.86 6.97 -5.60
C ALA A 2 -5.45 7.20 -4.20
N LEU A 3 -4.58 7.30 -3.21
CA LEU A 3 -4.92 7.55 -1.80
C LEU A 3 -5.69 8.87 -1.57
N VAL A 4 -5.42 9.84 -2.44
CA VAL A 4 -6.00 11.19 -2.46
C VAL A 4 -6.36 11.54 -3.90
N THR A 5 -7.38 12.38 -4.09
CA THR A 5 -7.78 12.81 -5.44
C THR A 5 -7.00 14.04 -5.88
N LEU A 6 -7.05 14.33 -7.19
CA LEU A 6 -6.50 15.56 -7.74
C LEU A 6 -7.14 16.81 -7.11
N ALA A 7 -8.44 16.78 -6.83
CA ALA A 7 -9.14 17.87 -6.16
C ALA A 7 -8.63 18.08 -4.73
N ASP A 8 -8.39 17.00 -3.97
CA ASP A 8 -7.82 17.09 -2.63
C ASP A 8 -6.41 17.70 -2.65
N ALA A 9 -5.59 17.31 -3.64
CA ALA A 9 -4.25 17.86 -3.83
C ALA A 9 -4.28 19.35 -4.21
N LYS A 10 -5.19 19.75 -5.12
CA LYS A 10 -5.37 21.17 -5.48
C LYS A 10 -5.81 22.00 -4.29
N ALA A 11 -6.77 21.50 -3.50
CA ALA A 11 -7.21 22.15 -2.28
C ALA A 11 -6.06 22.32 -1.26
N GLN A 12 -5.23 21.28 -1.07
CA GLN A 12 -4.05 21.35 -0.20
C GLN A 12 -3.03 22.41 -0.66
N LEU A 13 -2.84 22.54 -1.97
CA LEU A 13 -1.87 23.46 -2.58
C LEU A 13 -2.44 24.87 -2.83
N ASN A 14 -3.69 25.11 -2.47
CA ASN A 14 -4.43 26.36 -2.79
C ASN A 14 -4.44 26.67 -4.30
N ILE A 15 -4.54 25.63 -5.14
CA ILE A 15 -4.72 25.75 -6.60
C ILE A 15 -6.22 25.76 -6.88
N ALA A 16 -6.68 26.67 -7.74
CA ALA A 16 -8.09 26.73 -8.13
C ALA A 16 -8.49 25.48 -8.92
N ASP A 17 -9.67 24.90 -8.64
CA ASP A 17 -10.12 23.66 -9.29
C ASP A 17 -10.13 23.72 -10.83
N GLY A 18 -10.46 24.90 -11.37
CA GLY A 18 -10.49 25.16 -12.82
C GLY A 18 -9.12 25.36 -13.46
N ASP A 19 -8.04 25.47 -12.69
CA ASP A 19 -6.68 25.51 -13.21
C ASP A 19 -6.21 24.08 -13.48
N THR A 20 -6.09 23.73 -14.76
CA THR A 20 -5.67 22.39 -15.21
C THR A 20 -4.24 22.35 -15.73
N SER A 21 -3.50 23.45 -15.61
CA SER A 21 -2.17 23.61 -16.21
C SER A 21 -1.14 22.58 -15.72
N ASN A 22 -1.31 22.04 -14.52
CA ASN A 22 -0.38 21.10 -13.89
C ASN A 22 -1.03 19.77 -13.49
N ASP A 23 -2.21 19.44 -14.00
CA ASP A 23 -2.98 18.27 -13.54
C ASP A 23 -2.23 16.95 -13.75
N ALA A 24 -1.58 16.79 -14.90
CA ALA A 24 -0.78 15.61 -15.21
C ALA A 24 0.43 15.45 -14.27
N GLU A 25 1.06 16.56 -13.91
CA GLU A 25 2.21 16.58 -12.98
C GLU A 25 1.76 16.25 -11.55
N LEU A 26 0.68 16.88 -11.08
CA LEU A 26 0.08 16.59 -9.78
C LEU A 26 -0.36 15.13 -9.67
N GLN A 27 -0.92 14.56 -10.74
CA GLN A 27 -1.26 13.14 -10.76
C GLN A 27 -0.03 12.25 -10.54
N GLY A 28 1.12 12.59 -11.15
CA GLY A 28 2.37 11.87 -10.92
C GLY A 28 2.83 11.92 -9.46
N TYR A 29 2.68 13.06 -8.78
CA TYR A 29 3.00 13.17 -7.35
C TYR A 29 2.03 12.40 -6.46
N ILE A 30 0.75 12.39 -6.80
CA ILE A 30 -0.29 11.62 -6.09
C ILE A 30 0.00 10.12 -6.18
N ASP A 31 0.38 9.63 -7.36
CA ASP A 31 0.71 8.22 -7.57
C ASP A 31 1.99 7.84 -6.79
N ALA A 32 3.01 8.69 -6.81
CA ALA A 32 4.24 8.50 -6.04
C ALA A 32 4.00 8.54 -4.52
N ALA A 33 3.15 9.46 -4.03
CA ALA A 33 2.80 9.54 -2.62
C ALA A 33 2.05 8.28 -2.15
N THR A 34 1.19 7.71 -3.00
CA THR A 34 0.49 6.46 -2.69
C THR A 34 1.49 5.32 -2.47
N ALA A 35 2.43 5.13 -3.39
CA ALA A 35 3.47 4.10 -3.27
C ALA A 35 4.37 4.30 -2.03
N ALA A 36 4.70 5.54 -1.70
CA ALA A 36 5.49 5.88 -0.51
C ALA A 36 4.78 5.50 0.80
N VAL A 37 3.47 5.78 0.89
CA VAL A 37 2.64 5.41 2.04
C VAL A 37 2.54 3.89 2.17
N GLU A 38 2.25 3.16 1.08
CA GLU A 38 2.17 1.69 1.10
C GLU A 38 3.50 1.05 1.53
N THR A 39 4.63 1.59 1.05
CA THR A 39 5.97 1.11 1.43
C THR A 39 6.25 1.32 2.92
N GLN A 40 5.92 2.50 3.44
CA GLN A 40 6.13 2.82 4.86
C GLN A 40 5.27 1.93 5.78
N LEU A 41 4.04 1.65 5.38
CA LEU A 41 3.12 0.81 6.15
C LEU A 41 3.39 -0.70 5.97
N GLY A 42 4.03 -1.10 4.87
CA GLY A 42 4.20 -2.51 4.50
C GLY A 42 2.88 -3.19 4.11
N GLN A 43 1.88 -2.42 3.68
CA GLN A 43 0.55 -2.92 3.36
C GLN A 43 -0.02 -2.18 2.14
N VAL A 44 -0.87 -2.86 1.40
CA VAL A 44 -1.68 -2.28 0.33
C VAL A 44 -2.79 -1.45 0.96
N VAL A 45 -2.89 -0.19 0.58
CA VAL A 45 -3.91 0.71 1.12
C VAL A 45 -5.07 0.85 0.15
N ASP A 46 -4.78 0.98 -1.14
CA ASP A 46 -5.80 1.09 -2.17
C ASP A 46 -6.32 -0.29 -2.61
N PRO A 47 -7.65 -0.54 -2.57
CA PRO A 47 -8.24 -1.80 -3.00
C PRO A 47 -7.93 -2.14 -4.45
N ARG A 48 -7.22 -3.25 -4.68
CA ARG A 48 -6.92 -3.79 -6.01
C ARG A 48 -6.94 -5.31 -6.04
N THR A 49 -7.20 -5.85 -7.22
CA THR A 49 -7.03 -7.28 -7.48
C THR A 49 -5.55 -7.60 -7.62
N VAL A 50 -5.09 -8.59 -6.85
CA VAL A 50 -3.72 -9.11 -6.86
C VAL A 50 -3.76 -10.57 -7.28
N ILE A 51 -2.76 -10.97 -8.07
CA ILE A 51 -2.53 -12.37 -8.46
C ILE A 51 -1.16 -12.75 -7.93
N ASP A 52 -1.14 -13.63 -6.93
CA ASP A 52 0.10 -14.21 -6.41
C ASP A 52 0.33 -15.60 -6.99
N GLN A 53 1.54 -15.82 -7.49
CA GLN A 53 2.05 -17.17 -7.71
C GLN A 53 2.77 -17.64 -6.44
N LEU A 54 2.31 -18.77 -5.91
CA LEU A 54 2.82 -19.40 -4.70
C LEU A 54 3.29 -20.81 -5.02
N ASP A 55 4.46 -21.19 -4.50
CA ASP A 55 5.05 -22.50 -4.75
C ASP A 55 5.16 -23.29 -3.44
N PHE A 56 4.45 -24.43 -3.39
CA PHE A 56 4.44 -25.30 -2.24
C PHE A 56 5.09 -26.66 -2.58
N PRO A 57 6.36 -26.91 -2.17
CA PRO A 57 7.04 -28.17 -2.46
C PRO A 57 6.40 -29.37 -1.75
N GLN A 58 5.70 -29.12 -0.65
CA GLN A 58 4.93 -30.10 0.11
C GLN A 58 3.48 -29.66 0.24
N SER A 59 2.59 -30.59 0.59
CA SER A 59 1.20 -30.28 0.88
C SER A 59 1.10 -29.40 2.14
N VAL A 60 0.44 -28.26 2.02
CA VAL A 60 0.23 -27.31 3.12
C VAL A 60 -1.26 -27.09 3.38
N THR A 61 -1.59 -26.84 4.64
CA THR A 61 -2.95 -26.47 5.07
C THR A 61 -3.04 -25.00 5.49
N SER A 62 -1.91 -24.29 5.57
CA SER A 62 -1.87 -22.87 5.85
C SER A 62 -0.74 -22.20 5.06
N PHE A 63 -1.01 -21.01 4.53
CA PHE A 63 -0.06 -20.23 3.76
C PHE A 63 -0.35 -18.73 3.86
N LEU A 64 0.64 -17.90 3.53
CA LEU A 64 0.55 -16.44 3.56
C LEU A 64 0.41 -15.88 2.14
N LEU A 65 -0.50 -14.92 1.96
CA LEU A 65 -0.60 -14.07 0.79
C LEU A 65 0.41 -12.92 0.90
N ARG A 66 0.96 -12.45 -0.22
CA ARG A 66 2.01 -11.43 -0.21
C ARG A 66 1.49 -10.03 0.09
N SER A 67 0.29 -9.71 -0.39
CA SER A 67 -0.32 -8.40 -0.23
C SER A 67 -1.38 -8.43 0.87
N VAL A 68 -1.17 -7.61 1.90
CA VAL A 68 -2.10 -7.44 3.03
C VAL A 68 -2.55 -5.98 3.12
N PRO A 69 -3.72 -5.68 3.70
CA PRO A 69 -4.73 -6.60 4.18
C PRO A 69 -5.54 -7.22 3.02
N VAL A 70 -6.06 -8.42 3.24
CA VAL A 70 -6.84 -9.18 2.26
C VAL A 70 -8.33 -8.99 2.55
N LEU A 71 -9.05 -8.45 1.57
CA LEU A 71 -10.49 -8.22 1.64
C LEU A 71 -11.28 -9.47 1.29
N SER A 72 -10.89 -10.18 0.24
CA SER A 72 -11.53 -11.43 -0.18
C SER A 72 -10.63 -12.27 -1.07
N LEU A 73 -10.63 -13.60 -0.88
CA LEU A 73 -9.95 -14.56 -1.75
C LEU A 73 -10.93 -15.01 -2.85
N THR A 74 -10.65 -14.62 -4.09
CA THR A 74 -11.54 -14.82 -5.23
C THR A 74 -11.35 -16.18 -5.89
N SER A 75 -10.10 -16.59 -6.11
CA SER A 75 -9.79 -17.89 -6.72
C SER A 75 -8.48 -18.46 -6.20
N LEU A 76 -8.43 -19.78 -6.08
CA LEU A 76 -7.19 -20.52 -5.89
C LEU A 76 -7.19 -21.69 -6.88
N VAL A 77 -6.22 -21.69 -7.79
CA VAL A 77 -6.08 -22.70 -8.85
C VAL A 77 -4.64 -23.10 -9.01
N SER A 78 -4.37 -24.31 -9.50
CA SER A 78 -3.02 -24.74 -9.84
C SER A 78 -2.55 -23.97 -11.07
N LEU A 79 -1.23 -23.77 -11.21
CA LEU A 79 -0.66 -23.01 -12.32
C LEU A 79 -1.00 -23.61 -13.70
N ASP A 80 -1.16 -24.93 -13.76
CA ASP A 80 -1.58 -25.69 -14.94
C ASP A 80 -3.12 -25.75 -15.13
N GLY A 81 -3.89 -25.19 -14.18
CA GLY A 81 -5.36 -25.19 -14.19
C GLY A 81 -6.01 -26.56 -13.92
N SER A 82 -5.24 -27.59 -13.58
CA SER A 82 -5.75 -28.95 -13.36
C SER A 82 -6.54 -29.12 -12.06
N GLN A 83 -6.28 -28.27 -11.06
CA GLN A 83 -6.91 -28.31 -9.75
C GLN A 83 -7.39 -26.92 -9.33
N SER A 84 -8.58 -26.86 -8.73
CA SER A 84 -9.11 -25.67 -8.08
C SER A 84 -9.52 -26.00 -6.66
N TRP A 85 -9.42 -25.01 -5.77
CA TRP A 85 -9.85 -25.12 -4.39
C TRP A 85 -11.01 -24.18 -4.10
N THR A 86 -11.91 -24.60 -3.22
CA THR A 86 -13.00 -23.75 -2.73
C THR A 86 -12.44 -22.71 -1.77
N THR A 87 -12.55 -21.42 -2.12
CA THR A 87 -11.94 -20.30 -1.40
C THR A 87 -12.80 -19.70 -0.29
N THR A 88 -14.00 -20.25 -0.06
CA THR A 88 -14.99 -19.75 0.90
C THR A 88 -15.18 -20.71 2.08
N ALA A 89 -15.73 -20.20 3.18
CA ALA A 89 -16.18 -21.03 4.28
C ALA A 89 -17.30 -21.99 3.82
N PRO A 90 -17.35 -23.25 4.31
CA PRO A 90 -16.53 -23.81 5.39
C PRO A 90 -15.19 -24.43 4.94
N ALA A 91 -14.82 -24.32 3.65
CA ALA A 91 -13.63 -24.99 3.12
C ALA A 91 -12.32 -24.28 3.46
N MET A 92 -12.33 -22.94 3.40
CA MET A 92 -11.17 -22.10 3.72
C MET A 92 -11.55 -20.96 4.66
N TYR A 93 -10.59 -20.58 5.48
CA TYR A 93 -10.62 -19.38 6.31
C TYR A 93 -9.50 -18.44 5.88
N VAL A 94 -9.80 -17.15 5.78
CA VAL A 94 -8.83 -16.10 5.44
C VAL A 94 -8.78 -15.12 6.60
N ASP A 95 -7.62 -15.04 7.25
CA ASP A 95 -7.30 -13.93 8.14
C ASP A 95 -6.90 -12.73 7.29
N GLY A 96 -7.84 -11.81 7.10
CA GLY A 96 -7.65 -10.63 6.26
C GLY A 96 -6.56 -9.69 6.77
N ALA A 97 -6.31 -9.63 8.08
CA ALA A 97 -5.30 -8.74 8.65
C ALA A 97 -3.88 -9.30 8.44
N ALA A 98 -3.70 -10.60 8.68
CA ALA A 98 -2.40 -11.26 8.53
C ALA A 98 -2.12 -11.74 7.08
N GLY A 99 -3.15 -11.82 6.23
CA GLY A 99 -3.06 -12.45 4.91
C GLY A 99 -2.91 -13.98 4.98
N CYS A 100 -3.21 -14.59 6.12
CA CYS A 100 -3.07 -16.03 6.33
C CYS A 100 -4.31 -16.76 5.84
N VAL A 101 -4.13 -17.71 4.93
CA VAL A 101 -5.19 -18.60 4.44
C VAL A 101 -5.01 -19.96 5.09
N THR A 102 -6.08 -20.50 5.67
CA THR A 102 -6.11 -21.82 6.28
C THR A 102 -7.17 -22.70 5.63
N VAL A 103 -6.78 -23.89 5.19
CA VAL A 103 -7.68 -24.92 4.70
C VAL A 103 -8.33 -25.60 5.90
N LEU A 104 -9.65 -25.43 6.04
CA LEU A 104 -10.44 -26.04 7.11
C LEU A 104 -10.99 -27.40 6.69
N SER A 105 -11.36 -27.56 5.42
CA SER A 105 -11.85 -28.83 4.86
C SER A 105 -11.52 -28.94 3.37
N GLY A 106 -11.27 -30.16 2.89
CA GLY A 106 -10.87 -30.43 1.50
C GLY A 106 -9.40 -30.81 1.38
N PRO A 107 -8.89 -30.98 0.14
CA PRO A 107 -7.51 -31.37 -0.08
C PRO A 107 -6.55 -30.24 0.31
N PRO A 108 -5.38 -30.56 0.89
CA PRO A 108 -4.34 -29.56 1.13
C PRO A 108 -3.85 -28.96 -0.20
N VAL A 109 -3.29 -27.76 -0.13
CA VAL A 109 -2.72 -27.07 -1.30
C VAL A 109 -1.32 -27.60 -1.55
N LYS A 110 -0.97 -27.87 -2.81
CA LYS A 110 0.34 -28.40 -3.20
C LYS A 110 0.74 -27.91 -4.59
N GLY A 111 2.04 -27.73 -4.80
CA GLY A 111 2.61 -27.34 -6.08
C GLY A 111 2.54 -25.83 -6.31
N SER A 112 2.70 -25.44 -7.57
CA SER A 112 2.58 -24.05 -8.01
C SER A 112 1.10 -23.70 -8.16
N VAL A 113 0.66 -22.66 -7.46
CA VAL A 113 -0.73 -22.19 -7.47
C VAL A 113 -0.80 -20.69 -7.74
N LEU A 114 -1.90 -20.29 -8.36
CA LEU A 114 -2.29 -18.90 -8.56
C LEU A 114 -3.43 -18.56 -7.60
N ALA A 115 -3.15 -17.62 -6.70
CA ALA A 115 -4.13 -17.04 -5.79
C ALA A 115 -4.56 -15.67 -6.32
N THR A 116 -5.83 -15.51 -6.68
CA THR A 116 -6.42 -14.22 -7.05
C THR A 116 -7.25 -13.72 -5.87
N TYR A 117 -6.98 -12.51 -5.41
CA TYR A 117 -7.66 -11.93 -4.26
C TYR A 117 -7.71 -10.41 -4.36
N GLN A 118 -8.60 -9.80 -3.58
CA GLN A 118 -8.66 -8.37 -3.41
C GLN A 118 -7.86 -7.97 -2.17
N ALA A 119 -6.84 -7.13 -2.35
CA ALA A 119 -6.03 -6.58 -1.27
C ALA A 119 -6.26 -5.07 -1.14
N GLY A 120 -6.24 -4.55 0.09
CA GLY A 120 -6.42 -3.12 0.39
C GLY A 120 -7.30 -2.89 1.61
N LEU A 121 -7.50 -1.63 1.97
CA LEU A 121 -8.36 -1.24 3.09
C LEU A 121 -9.79 -0.97 2.61
N THR A 122 -10.79 -1.45 3.36
CA THR A 122 -12.21 -1.11 3.10
C THR A 122 -12.49 0.38 3.28
N SER A 123 -11.78 1.01 4.20
CA SER A 123 -11.83 2.44 4.43
C SER A 123 -10.42 2.93 4.77
N VAL A 124 -9.96 3.96 4.05
CA VAL A 124 -8.67 4.57 4.30
C VAL A 124 -8.77 5.50 5.52
N PRO A 125 -7.96 5.29 6.57
CA PRO A 125 -7.91 6.17 7.72
C PRO A 125 -7.56 7.63 7.36
N PRO A 126 -8.16 8.65 8.01
CA PRO A 126 -7.90 10.06 7.70
C PRO A 126 -6.43 10.47 7.84
N ASN A 127 -5.69 9.87 8.77
CA ASN A 127 -4.26 10.13 8.96
C ASN A 127 -3.42 9.70 7.74
N TYR A 128 -3.80 8.62 7.05
CA TYR A 128 -3.08 8.18 5.85
C TYR A 128 -3.30 9.13 4.68
N ARG A 129 -4.53 9.64 4.54
CA ARG A 129 -4.85 10.68 3.55
C ARG A 129 -4.08 11.96 3.82
N LEU A 130 -4.03 12.41 5.07
CA LEU A 130 -3.26 13.60 5.45
C LEU A 130 -1.77 13.42 5.20
N ALA A 131 -1.21 12.25 5.52
CA ALA A 131 0.19 11.93 5.24
C ALA A 131 0.48 11.96 3.73
N ALA A 132 -0.41 11.41 2.89
CA ALA A 132 -0.29 11.47 1.44
C ALA A 132 -0.30 12.92 0.91
N LEU A 133 -1.22 13.77 1.38
CA LEU A 133 -1.27 15.19 1.01
C LEU A 133 0.00 15.94 1.39
N ILE A 134 0.54 15.66 2.58
CA ILE A 134 1.81 16.24 3.05
C ILE A 134 2.98 15.86 2.13
N ILE A 135 3.02 14.60 1.67
CA ILE A 135 4.05 14.11 0.74
C ILE A 135 3.90 14.81 -0.61
N VAL A 136 2.68 14.88 -1.15
CA VAL A 136 2.39 15.58 -2.42
C VAL A 136 2.85 17.04 -2.35
N GLN A 137 2.49 17.75 -1.27
CA GLN A 137 2.89 19.14 -1.06
C GLN A 137 4.43 19.29 -1.05
N HIS A 138 5.12 18.42 -0.31
CA HIS A 138 6.57 18.45 -0.23
C HIS A 138 7.24 18.23 -1.59
N LEU A 139 6.78 17.24 -2.36
CA LEU A 139 7.32 16.96 -3.69
C LEU A 139 7.10 18.14 -4.65
N TRP A 140 5.91 18.74 -4.60
CA TRP A 140 5.54 19.92 -5.40
C TRP A 140 6.40 21.15 -5.11
N GLU A 141 6.61 21.47 -3.83
CA GLU A 141 7.40 22.64 -3.40
C GLU A 141 8.89 22.45 -3.70
N THR A 142 9.41 21.24 -3.53
CA THR A 142 10.83 20.92 -3.78
C THR A 142 11.21 21.06 -5.25
N GLN A 143 10.30 20.73 -6.17
CA GLN A 143 10.49 20.90 -7.62
C GLN A 143 10.66 22.38 -8.02
N ARG A 144 9.93 23.29 -7.37
CA ARG A 144 9.88 24.71 -7.71
C ARG A 144 11.01 25.54 -7.06
N GLY A 145 12.01 24.87 -6.48
CA GLY A 145 13.27 25.50 -6.02
C GLY A 145 13.11 26.54 -4.91
N THR A 146 11.92 26.68 -4.34
CA THR A 146 11.64 27.68 -3.31
C THR A 146 11.99 27.10 -1.94
N LEU A 147 13.24 26.66 -1.75
CA LEU A 147 13.85 26.68 -0.44
C LEU A 147 14.08 28.16 -0.09
N GLY A 148 12.99 28.86 0.26
CA GLY A 148 13.07 30.14 0.93
C GLY A 148 13.99 29.95 2.13
N THR A 149 15.01 30.80 2.21
CA THR A 149 16.03 30.89 3.27
C THR A 149 15.54 30.30 4.59
N VAL A 150 15.94 29.06 4.92
CA VAL A 150 15.67 28.46 6.23
C VAL A 150 16.52 29.20 7.26
N MET A 151 15.92 30.19 7.91
CA MET A 151 16.49 30.89 9.05
C MET A 151 16.03 30.17 10.33
N GLY A 152 16.93 29.40 10.95
CA GLY A 152 16.98 29.19 12.41
C GLY A 152 16.30 27.95 13.02
N GLY A 153 17.13 27.00 13.46
CA GLY A 153 17.14 26.54 14.87
C GLY A 153 16.37 25.27 15.25
N GLY A 154 17.10 24.18 15.53
CA GLY A 154 16.64 23.13 16.46
C GLY A 154 16.96 21.69 16.04
N ASP A 155 18.04 21.14 16.61
CA ASP A 155 18.40 19.72 16.77
C ASP A 155 17.98 18.71 15.70
N ASP A 156 18.87 18.50 14.73
CA ASP A 156 18.86 17.34 13.83
C ASP A 156 19.86 16.27 14.30
N SER A 157 19.65 15.74 15.52
CA SER A 157 20.42 14.60 16.03
C SER A 157 19.69 13.29 15.72
N GLY A 158 19.90 12.76 14.51
CA GLY A 158 19.36 11.46 14.09
C GLY A 158 19.40 11.23 12.58
N TYR A 159 20.49 11.66 11.94
CA TYR A 159 20.67 11.62 10.48
C TYR A 159 20.92 10.18 10.00
N THR A 160 19.87 9.44 9.66
CA THR A 160 20.00 8.19 8.88
C THR A 160 20.09 8.56 7.40
N ALA A 161 21.32 8.75 6.91
CA ALA A 161 21.61 8.99 5.51
C ALA A 161 21.03 7.86 4.64
N GLY A 162 20.02 8.17 3.81
CA GLY A 162 19.43 7.25 2.84
C GLY A 162 17.92 7.34 2.63
N ARG A 163 17.14 7.99 3.52
CA ARG A 163 15.67 8.09 3.39
C ARG A 163 15.10 9.53 3.47
N GLY A 164 15.95 10.55 3.67
CA GLY A 164 15.53 11.85 4.18
C GLY A 164 14.93 12.88 3.20
N PHE A 165 14.91 12.65 1.88
CA PHE A 165 14.49 13.71 0.94
C PHE A 165 13.08 13.54 0.34
N ALA A 166 12.56 12.31 0.25
CA ALA A 166 11.30 12.06 -0.46
C ALA A 166 10.05 12.10 0.44
N ILE A 167 10.18 11.72 1.71
CA ILE A 167 9.05 11.62 2.65
C ILE A 167 9.32 12.51 3.88
N PRO A 168 8.52 13.55 4.13
CA PRO A 168 8.66 14.40 5.32
C PRO A 168 8.45 13.62 6.62
N ARG A 169 9.21 13.95 7.67
CA ARG A 169 9.10 13.31 8.99
C ARG A 169 7.69 13.39 9.59
N ARG A 170 6.99 14.51 9.40
CA ARG A 170 5.58 14.69 9.80
C ARG A 170 4.63 13.67 9.16
N ALA A 171 4.88 13.22 7.93
CA ALA A 171 4.09 12.17 7.31
C ALA A 171 4.38 10.81 7.95
N ILE A 172 5.64 10.53 8.27
CA ILE A 172 6.05 9.29 8.94
C ILE A 172 5.41 9.20 10.33
N GLU A 173 5.40 10.29 11.09
CA GLU A 173 4.78 10.33 12.43
C GLU A 173 3.27 10.08 12.38
N LEU A 174 2.57 10.53 11.33
CA LEU A 174 1.14 10.27 11.12
C LEU A 174 0.85 8.81 10.70
N LEU A 175 1.77 8.19 9.96
CA LEU A 175 1.64 6.80 9.51
C LEU A 175 2.00 5.80 10.62
N GLY A 176 2.82 6.22 11.58
CA GLY A 176 3.25 5.37 12.70
C GLY A 176 4.41 4.44 12.32
N PRO A 177 4.78 3.52 13.24
CA PRO A 177 5.86 2.58 12.98
C PRO A 177 5.48 1.60 11.88
N GLN A 178 6.47 1.21 11.07
CA GLN A 178 6.31 0.15 10.08
C GLN A 178 5.98 -1.17 10.79
N LEU A 179 5.10 -1.99 10.20
CA LEU A 179 4.84 -3.34 10.68
C LEU A 179 6.17 -4.12 10.75
N PRO A 180 6.42 -4.93 11.81
CA PRO A 180 7.62 -5.75 11.86
C PRO A 180 7.68 -6.68 10.64
N GLY A 181 8.60 -6.41 9.72
CA GLY A 181 8.86 -7.29 8.59
C GLY A 181 9.68 -8.49 9.08
N VAL A 182 9.19 -9.70 8.85
CA VAL A 182 10.05 -10.88 8.86
C VAL A 182 10.75 -10.89 7.51
N ALA A 183 12.03 -10.51 7.52
CA ALA A 183 12.93 -10.57 6.36
C ALA A 183 13.46 -12.00 6.15
#